data_AF-S0FBS3-F1
#
_entry.id   AF-S0FBS3-F1
#
_cell.length_a   1.000
_cell.length_b   1.000
_cell.length_c   1.000
_cell.angle_alpha   90.00
_cell.angle_beta   90.00
_cell.angle_gamma   90.00
#
_symmetry.space_group_name_H-M   'P 1'
#
loop_
_entity.id
_entity.type
_entity.pdbx_description
1 polymer ?
#
loop_
_entity_poly.entity_id
_entity_poly.type
_entity_poly.pdbx_seq_one_letter_code
_entity_poly.pdbx_strand_id
1 'polypeptide(L)'
;MKPLKKTSGKRNETQSKVNHRFNIQTLTTEMELLKKREHQLAERLISEQPLVNELRKNPRFIKDADKVCLANLVDDVYNNFTSRLVNRFPNLTEVDIQYCILIKLRFTVAQIAILSAISPTSVYQQKSRMKKRILRIEPDVFSHGETLDVWLYKL
;
A
#
# COMPACT_ATOMS: atom_id res chain seq x y z
N MET A 1 -63.95 -27.26 -2.32
CA MET A 1 -63.03 -26.89 -3.44
C MET A 1 -62.27 -25.63 -3.06
N LYS A 2 -60.94 -25.63 -3.33
CA LYS A 2 -59.94 -24.53 -3.27
C LYS A 2 -59.42 -24.06 -1.88
N PRO A 3 -58.16 -23.58 -1.77
CA PRO A 3 -56.97 -23.94 -2.55
C PRO A 3 -55.68 -24.12 -1.71
N LEU A 4 -54.83 -25.08 -2.09
CA LEU A 4 -53.39 -25.09 -1.77
C LEU A 4 -52.64 -24.21 -2.77
N LYS A 5 -51.88 -23.20 -2.30
CA LYS A 5 -50.67 -22.62 -2.94
C LYS A 5 -50.24 -21.34 -2.21
N LYS A 6 -49.33 -21.43 -1.23
CA LYS A 6 -48.59 -20.25 -0.71
C LYS A 6 -47.16 -20.55 -0.21
N THR A 7 -46.67 -21.79 -0.32
CA THR A 7 -45.39 -22.23 0.27
C THR A 7 -44.20 -22.25 -0.69
N SER A 8 -44.38 -22.12 -2.01
CA SER A 8 -43.27 -22.21 -2.98
C SER A 8 -42.47 -20.91 -3.16
N GLY A 9 -43.11 -19.73 -3.01
CA GLY A 9 -42.44 -18.43 -3.19
C GLY A 9 -41.33 -18.15 -2.16
N LYS A 10 -41.60 -18.43 -0.87
CA LYS A 10 -40.63 -18.22 0.23
C LYS A 10 -39.40 -19.13 0.13
N ARG A 11 -39.53 -20.38 -0.36
CA ARG A 11 -38.39 -21.30 -0.53
C ARG A 11 -37.46 -20.85 -1.65
N ASN A 12 -38.00 -20.41 -2.79
CA ASN A 12 -37.20 -19.97 -3.94
C ASN A 12 -36.44 -18.67 -3.65
N GLU A 13 -37.04 -17.74 -2.90
CA GLU A 13 -36.37 -16.52 -2.43
C GLU A 13 -35.26 -16.82 -1.41
N THR A 14 -35.50 -17.77 -0.50
CA THR A 14 -34.50 -18.17 0.50
C THR A 14 -33.32 -18.90 -0.16
N GLN A 15 -33.58 -19.77 -1.14
CA GLN A 15 -32.55 -20.47 -1.92
C GLN A 15 -31.70 -19.49 -2.75
N SER A 16 -32.33 -18.50 -3.40
CA SER A 16 -31.60 -17.46 -4.16
C SER A 16 -30.71 -16.60 -3.28
N LYS A 17 -31.19 -16.23 -2.07
CA LYS A 17 -30.38 -15.47 -1.10
C LYS A 17 -29.18 -16.26 -0.58
N VAL A 18 -29.37 -17.56 -0.33
CA VAL A 18 -28.28 -18.47 0.08
C VAL A 18 -27.24 -18.63 -1.02
N ASN A 19 -27.68 -18.83 -2.27
CA ASN A 19 -26.78 -18.92 -3.42
C ASN A 19 -25.99 -17.61 -3.64
N HIS A 20 -26.66 -16.45 -3.52
CA HIS A 20 -26.00 -15.16 -3.66
C HIS A 20 -24.96 -14.91 -2.56
N ARG A 21 -25.28 -15.24 -1.30
CA ARG A 21 -24.33 -15.15 -0.18
C ARG A 21 -23.13 -16.06 -0.38
N PHE A 22 -23.36 -17.29 -0.86
CA PHE A 22 -22.29 -18.23 -1.19
C PHE A 22 -21.37 -17.66 -2.27
N ASN A 23 -21.94 -17.13 -3.35
CA ASN A 23 -21.16 -16.52 -4.45
C ASN A 23 -20.32 -15.33 -3.97
N ILE A 24 -20.89 -14.43 -3.14
CA ILE A 24 -20.13 -13.32 -2.54
C ILE A 24 -18.97 -13.85 -1.70
N GLN A 25 -19.20 -14.87 -0.87
CA GLN A 25 -18.16 -15.45 -0.03
C GLN A 25 -17.02 -16.06 -0.86
N THR A 26 -17.37 -16.78 -1.92
CA THR A 26 -16.39 -17.36 -2.85
C THR A 26 -15.55 -16.28 -3.52
N LEU A 27 -16.20 -15.26 -4.10
CA LEU A 27 -15.50 -14.14 -4.73
C LEU A 27 -14.62 -13.37 -3.74
N THR A 28 -15.08 -13.19 -2.50
CA THR A 28 -14.29 -12.53 -1.44
C THR A 28 -13.02 -13.32 -1.16
N THR A 29 -13.13 -14.64 -1.03
CA THR A 29 -12.00 -15.54 -0.78
C THR A 29 -11.00 -15.51 -1.95
N GLU A 30 -11.49 -15.54 -3.18
CA GLU A 30 -10.64 -15.46 -4.37
C GLU A 30 -9.90 -14.13 -4.47
N MET A 31 -10.57 -13.02 -4.17
CA MET A 31 -9.95 -11.68 -4.13
C MET A 31 -8.87 -11.58 -3.07
N GLU A 32 -9.09 -12.13 -1.88
CA GLU A 32 -8.07 -12.19 -0.82
C GLU A 32 -6.85 -13.01 -1.25
N LEU A 33 -7.07 -14.16 -1.90
CA LEU A 33 -5.98 -14.99 -2.43
C LEU A 33 -5.19 -14.27 -3.52
N LEU A 34 -5.87 -13.58 -4.44
CA LEU A 34 -5.24 -12.81 -5.50
C LEU A 34 -4.40 -11.67 -4.94
N LYS A 35 -4.92 -10.89 -3.99
CA LYS A 35 -4.17 -9.84 -3.28
C LYS A 35 -2.93 -10.40 -2.58
N LYS A 36 -3.05 -11.56 -1.94
CA LYS A 36 -1.91 -12.22 -1.29
C LYS A 36 -0.83 -12.61 -2.30
N ARG A 37 -1.21 -13.18 -3.44
CA ARG A 37 -0.28 -13.57 -4.51
C ARG A 37 0.38 -12.36 -5.15
N GLU A 38 -0.40 -11.32 -5.46
CA GLU A 38 0.11 -10.05 -5.98
C GLU A 38 1.16 -9.46 -5.03
N HIS A 39 0.87 -9.42 -3.73
CA HIS A 39 1.83 -8.94 -2.73
C HIS A 39 3.12 -9.77 -2.70
N GLN A 40 3.02 -11.10 -2.75
CA GLN A 40 4.18 -11.99 -2.78
C GLN A 40 5.04 -11.79 -4.04
N LEU A 41 4.40 -11.61 -5.21
CA LEU A 41 5.08 -11.34 -6.46
C LEU A 41 5.76 -9.97 -6.46
N ALA A 42 5.09 -8.94 -5.93
CA ALA A 42 5.63 -7.61 -5.78
C ALA A 42 6.89 -7.61 -4.89
N GLU A 43 6.82 -8.23 -3.70
CA GLU A 43 7.97 -8.34 -2.80
C GLU A 43 9.14 -9.09 -3.45
N ARG A 44 8.85 -10.17 -4.20
CA ARG A 44 9.87 -10.91 -4.95
C ARG A 44 10.50 -10.04 -6.04
N LEU A 45 9.69 -9.35 -6.83
CA LEU A 45 10.15 -8.47 -7.90
C LEU A 45 11.08 -7.38 -7.35
N ILE A 46 10.69 -6.71 -6.26
CA ILE A 46 11.53 -5.72 -5.57
C ILE A 46 12.81 -6.34 -5.00
N SER A 47 12.76 -7.57 -4.49
CA SER A 47 13.94 -8.27 -3.98
C SER A 47 14.93 -8.67 -5.07
N GLU A 48 14.49 -8.77 -6.32
CA GLU A 48 15.34 -9.10 -7.48
C GLU A 48 15.84 -7.83 -8.21
N GLN A 49 15.29 -6.64 -7.90
CA GLN A 49 15.68 -5.40 -8.56
C GLN A 49 17.15 -5.02 -8.29
N PRO A 50 17.99 -4.85 -9.34
CA PRO A 50 19.41 -4.59 -9.19
C PRO A 50 19.73 -3.33 -8.39
N LEU A 51 19.06 -2.20 -8.71
CA LEU A 51 19.29 -0.92 -8.03
C LEU A 51 18.90 -0.98 -6.56
N VAL A 52 17.75 -1.58 -6.24
CA VAL A 52 17.29 -1.72 -4.85
C VAL A 52 18.27 -2.57 -4.05
N ASN A 53 18.75 -3.68 -4.62
CA ASN A 53 19.72 -4.55 -3.98
C ASN A 53 21.09 -3.88 -3.80
N GLU A 54 21.56 -3.13 -4.78
CA GLU A 54 22.80 -2.33 -4.68
C GLU A 54 22.72 -1.36 -3.52
N LEU A 55 21.67 -0.53 -3.48
CA LEU A 55 21.46 0.48 -2.44
C LEU A 55 21.23 -0.12 -1.05
N ARG A 56 20.67 -1.34 -0.95
CA ARG A 56 20.53 -2.04 0.34
C ARG A 56 21.87 -2.54 0.86
N LYS A 57 22.71 -3.11 -0.02
CA LYS A 57 24.01 -3.70 0.34
C LYS A 57 25.08 -2.63 0.58
N ASN A 58 25.11 -1.60 -0.27
CA ASN A 58 26.06 -0.50 -0.22
C ASN A 58 25.32 0.85 -0.26
N PRO A 59 24.69 1.26 0.86
CA PRO A 59 23.97 2.52 0.90
C PRO A 59 24.91 3.69 0.60
N ARG A 60 24.51 4.54 -0.33
CA ARG A 60 25.23 5.75 -0.74
C ARG A 60 24.23 6.86 -1.02
N PHE A 61 24.69 8.11 -1.12
CA PHE A 61 23.80 9.19 -1.52
C PHE A 61 23.07 8.86 -2.84
N ILE A 62 21.76 9.08 -2.85
CA ILE A 62 20.91 8.75 -3.99
C ILE A 62 21.02 9.84 -5.06
N LYS A 63 21.31 9.42 -6.30
CA LYS A 63 21.38 10.34 -7.44
C LYS A 63 19.98 10.61 -7.98
N ASP A 64 19.78 11.72 -8.67
CA ASP A 64 18.45 12.05 -9.23
C ASP A 64 17.95 11.00 -10.23
N ALA A 65 18.85 10.41 -11.03
CA ALA A 65 18.52 9.29 -11.90
C ALA A 65 18.02 8.06 -11.11
N ASP A 66 18.64 7.77 -9.96
CA ASP A 66 18.19 6.67 -9.08
C ASP A 66 16.81 6.99 -8.51
N LYS A 67 16.53 8.24 -8.10
CA LYS A 67 15.22 8.65 -7.59
C LYS A 67 14.11 8.40 -8.62
N VAL A 68 14.31 8.82 -9.86
CA VAL A 68 13.36 8.59 -10.96
C VAL A 68 13.17 7.10 -11.22
N CYS A 69 14.25 6.33 -11.24
CA CYS A 69 14.18 4.87 -11.43
C CYS A 69 13.38 4.20 -10.31
N LEU A 70 13.60 4.56 -9.05
CA LEU A 70 12.86 4.03 -7.92
C LEU A 70 11.39 4.45 -7.92
N ALA A 71 11.08 5.68 -8.35
CA ALA A 71 9.71 6.15 -8.48
C ALA A 71 8.93 5.33 -9.52
N ASN A 72 9.47 5.19 -10.73
CA ASN A 72 8.87 4.39 -11.81
C ASN A 72 8.70 2.94 -11.37
N LEU A 73 9.72 2.35 -10.75
CA LEU A 73 9.64 0.99 -10.22
C LEU A 73 8.49 0.84 -9.20
N VAL A 74 8.36 1.77 -8.26
CA VAL A 74 7.29 1.70 -7.25
C VAL A 74 5.91 1.90 -7.87
N ASP A 75 5.78 2.76 -8.89
CA ASP A 75 4.52 2.94 -9.61
C ASP A 75 4.13 1.69 -10.42
N ASP A 76 5.09 1.07 -11.11
CA ASP A 76 4.87 -0.15 -11.87
C ASP A 76 4.48 -1.34 -10.97
N VAL A 77 5.13 -1.45 -9.80
CA VAL A 77 4.95 -2.60 -8.90
C VAL A 77 3.77 -2.42 -7.95
N TYR A 78 3.48 -1.20 -7.50
CA TYR A 78 2.46 -0.91 -6.48
C TYR A 78 1.32 -0.03 -7.02
N ASN A 79 0.92 -0.28 -8.27
CA ASN A 79 -0.25 0.31 -8.91
C ASN A 79 -0.29 1.86 -8.80
N ASN A 80 0.66 2.51 -9.45
CA ASN A 80 0.80 3.96 -9.51
C ASN A 80 0.81 4.62 -8.12
N PHE A 81 1.54 4.00 -7.18
CA PHE A 81 1.62 4.39 -5.78
C PHE A 81 1.93 5.88 -5.57
N THR A 82 2.93 6.44 -6.26
CA THR A 82 3.33 7.85 -6.11
C THR A 82 2.23 8.77 -6.62
N SER A 83 1.65 8.47 -7.78
CA SER A 83 0.55 9.23 -8.37
C SER A 83 -0.68 9.23 -7.46
N ARG A 84 -1.03 8.06 -6.89
CA ARG A 84 -2.11 7.93 -5.91
C ARG A 84 -1.84 8.74 -4.65
N LEU A 85 -0.60 8.73 -4.17
CA LEU A 85 -0.22 9.45 -2.96
C LEU A 85 -0.27 10.97 -3.16
N VAL A 86 0.25 11.48 -4.27
CA VAL A 86 0.21 12.91 -4.63
C VAL A 86 -1.23 13.39 -4.82
N ASN A 87 -2.05 12.62 -5.54
CA ASN A 87 -3.46 12.96 -5.76
C ASN A 87 -4.28 12.97 -4.47
N ARG A 88 -4.01 12.03 -3.55
CA ARG A 88 -4.72 11.93 -2.27
C ARG A 88 -4.24 12.95 -1.24
N PHE A 89 -2.94 13.27 -1.24
CA PHE A 89 -2.32 14.17 -0.28
C PHE A 89 -1.48 15.25 -0.99
N PRO A 90 -2.13 16.24 -1.62
CA PRO A 90 -1.45 17.29 -2.40
C PRO A 90 -0.58 18.22 -1.54
N ASN A 91 -0.64 18.12 -0.21
CA ASN A 91 0.20 18.87 0.72
C ASN A 91 1.54 18.18 1.04
N LEU A 92 1.81 17.00 0.47
CA LEU A 92 3.10 16.33 0.54
C LEU A 92 4.08 16.96 -0.45
N THR A 93 5.31 17.23 0.00
CA THR A 93 6.35 17.78 -0.86
C THR A 93 7.04 16.68 -1.65
N GLU A 94 7.80 17.01 -2.70
CA GLU A 94 8.60 16.04 -3.46
C GLU A 94 9.52 15.20 -2.55
N VAL A 95 10.14 15.84 -1.55
CA VAL A 95 10.92 15.14 -0.51
C VAL A 95 10.08 14.14 0.27
N ASP A 96 8.83 14.45 0.61
CA ASP A 96 7.95 13.50 1.30
C ASP A 96 7.65 12.28 0.43
N ILE A 97 7.38 12.51 -0.86
CA ILE A 97 7.13 11.43 -1.83
C ILE A 97 8.35 10.54 -1.95
N GLN A 98 9.55 11.11 -2.03
CA GLN A 98 10.80 10.35 -2.05
C GLN A 98 10.96 9.48 -0.79
N TYR A 99 10.58 9.99 0.39
CA TYR A 99 10.59 9.21 1.63
C TYR A 99 9.59 8.08 1.59
N CYS A 100 8.38 8.33 1.08
CA CYS A 100 7.37 7.30 0.93
C CYS A 100 7.83 6.18 0.00
N ILE A 101 8.51 6.50 -1.10
CA ILE A 101 9.14 5.51 -2.01
C ILE A 101 10.18 4.67 -1.26
N LEU A 102 11.12 5.31 -0.56
CA LEU A 102 12.17 4.59 0.17
C LEU A 102 11.60 3.70 1.29
N ILE A 103 10.59 4.18 2.00
CA ILE A 103 9.87 3.39 3.00
C ILE A 103 9.15 2.23 2.31
N LYS A 104 8.37 2.46 1.25
CA LYS A 104 7.65 1.42 0.51
C LYS A 104 8.57 0.28 0.05
N LEU A 105 9.79 0.63 -0.36
CA LEU A 105 10.86 -0.31 -0.74
C LEU A 105 11.60 -0.95 0.43
N ARG A 106 11.13 -0.78 1.67
CA ARG A 106 11.67 -1.37 2.90
C ARG A 106 13.11 -0.97 3.23
N PHE A 107 13.55 0.22 2.85
CA PHE A 107 14.82 0.74 3.35
C PHE A 107 14.72 1.07 4.84
N THR A 108 15.73 0.66 5.60
CA THR A 108 15.80 0.97 7.03
C THR A 108 16.05 2.46 7.26
N VAL A 109 15.76 2.95 8.47
CA VAL A 109 16.03 4.36 8.84
C VAL A 109 17.51 4.73 8.63
N ALA A 110 18.44 3.82 8.96
CA ALA A 110 19.87 4.02 8.75
C ALA A 110 20.22 4.14 7.26
N GLN A 111 19.62 3.30 6.41
CA GLN A 111 19.81 3.38 4.96
C GLN A 111 19.22 4.69 4.40
N ILE A 112 18.00 5.05 4.78
CA ILE A 112 17.35 6.30 4.33
C ILE A 112 18.19 7.53 4.70
N ALA A 113 18.79 7.52 5.90
CA ALA A 113 19.68 8.59 6.35
C ALA A 113 20.88 8.75 5.40
N ILE A 114 21.53 7.65 5.02
CA ILE A 114 22.66 7.65 4.07
C ILE A 114 22.20 8.07 2.67
N LEU A 115 21.11 7.47 2.17
CA LEU A 115 20.54 7.77 0.84
C LEU A 115 20.19 9.25 0.70
N SER A 116 19.72 9.87 1.78
CA SER A 116 19.29 11.28 1.79
C SER A 116 20.36 12.26 2.30
N ALA A 117 21.57 11.78 2.65
CA ALA A 117 22.64 12.57 3.27
C ALA A 117 22.19 13.40 4.49
N ILE A 118 21.41 12.80 5.39
CA ILE A 118 20.99 13.42 6.65
C ILE A 118 21.21 12.49 7.84
N SER A 119 20.96 12.97 9.05
CA SER A 119 21.02 12.13 10.25
C SER A 119 19.81 11.19 10.37
N PRO A 120 19.96 10.00 11.00
CA PRO A 120 18.82 9.13 11.35
C PRO A 120 17.74 9.85 12.16
N THR A 121 18.12 10.76 13.06
CA THR A 121 17.18 11.60 13.83
C THR A 121 16.33 12.47 12.90
N SER A 122 16.96 13.08 11.89
CA SER A 122 16.25 13.89 10.89
C SER A 122 15.27 13.04 10.05
N VAL A 123 15.58 11.77 9.79
CA VAL A 123 14.65 10.82 9.14
C VAL A 123 13.42 10.60 10.03
N TYR A 124 13.58 10.32 11.33
CA TYR A 124 12.45 10.17 12.26
C TYR A 124 11.58 11.43 12.31
N GLN A 125 12.20 12.61 12.37
CA GLN A 125 11.49 13.87 12.36
C GLN A 125 10.72 14.09 11.05
N GLN A 126 11.31 13.75 9.90
CA GLN A 126 10.64 13.85 8.60
C GLN A 126 9.40 12.96 8.56
N LYS A 127 9.51 11.71 9.00
CA LYS A 127 8.38 10.77 9.11
C LYS A 127 7.28 11.30 10.03
N SER A 128 7.64 11.91 11.16
CA SER A 128 6.67 12.55 12.07
C SER A 128 5.94 13.72 11.39
N ARG A 129 6.67 14.58 10.68
CA ARG A 129 6.09 15.71 9.92
C ARG A 129 5.16 15.23 8.81
N MET A 130 5.58 14.23 8.03
CA MET A 130 4.76 13.62 6.98
C MET A 130 3.46 13.05 7.56
N LYS A 131 3.54 12.28 8.65
CA LYS A 131 2.36 11.74 9.33
C LYS A 131 1.39 12.85 9.74
N LYS A 132 1.89 13.97 10.28
CA LYS A 132 1.06 15.14 10.61
C LYS A 132 0.44 15.80 9.38
N ARG A 133 1.16 15.88 8.25
CA ARG A 133 0.62 16.43 6.99
C ARG A 133 -0.51 15.56 6.44
N ILE A 134 -0.34 14.24 6.44
CA ILE A 134 -1.36 13.28 6.02
C ILE A 134 -2.62 13.40 6.91
N LEU A 135 -2.44 13.44 8.23
CA LEU A 135 -3.53 13.60 9.20
C LEU A 135 -4.32 14.92 9.07
N ARG A 136 -3.72 15.96 8.47
CA ARG A 136 -4.45 17.23 8.21
C ARG A 136 -5.47 17.10 7.09
N ILE A 137 -5.25 16.19 6.14
CA ILE A 137 -6.16 15.95 5.03
C ILE A 137 -7.18 14.88 5.42
N GLU A 138 -6.71 13.77 6.02
CA GLU A 138 -7.56 12.68 6.51
C GLU A 138 -7.18 12.31 7.95
N PRO A 139 -7.92 12.79 8.97
CA PRO A 139 -7.63 12.54 10.38
C PRO A 139 -7.67 11.06 10.78
N ASP A 140 -8.53 10.26 10.14
CA ASP A 140 -8.80 8.86 10.50
C ASP A 140 -8.09 7.84 9.58
N VAL A 141 -7.11 8.28 8.80
CA VAL A 141 -6.45 7.43 7.78
C VAL A 141 -5.53 6.35 8.35
N PHE A 142 -5.01 6.56 9.57
CA PHE A 142 -4.17 5.59 10.27
C PHE A 142 -5.01 4.82 11.28
N SER A 143 -4.84 3.50 11.34
CA SER A 143 -5.39 2.70 12.43
C SER A 143 -4.79 3.12 13.78
N HIS A 144 -5.48 2.84 14.89
CA HIS A 144 -4.99 3.21 16.23
C HIS A 144 -3.56 2.69 16.49
N GLY A 145 -2.65 3.60 16.82
CA GLY A 145 -1.23 3.28 17.07
C GLY A 145 -0.40 2.93 15.82
N GLU A 146 -1.00 2.94 14.62
CA GLU A 146 -0.30 2.60 13.39
C GLU A 146 0.79 3.62 13.04
N THR A 147 1.96 3.13 12.65
CA THR A 147 3.07 3.98 12.21
C THR A 147 2.93 4.31 10.74
N LEU A 148 3.60 5.40 10.30
CA LEU A 148 3.61 5.79 8.89
C LEU A 148 4.10 4.64 7.99
N ASP A 149 5.15 3.93 8.40
CA ASP A 149 5.74 2.82 7.65
C ASP A 149 4.75 1.68 7.43
N VAL A 150 4.09 1.23 8.52
CA VAL A 150 3.12 0.13 8.45
C VAL A 150 1.95 0.50 7.54
N TRP A 151 1.51 1.75 7.58
CA TRP A 151 0.47 2.26 6.70
C TRP A 151 0.92 2.30 5.23
N LEU A 152 2.13 2.82 4.94
CA LEU A 152 2.68 2.87 3.59
C LEU A 152 2.88 1.46 2.99
N TYR A 153 3.19 0.46 3.80
CA TYR A 153 3.31 -0.93 3.32
C TYR A 153 1.98 -1.46 2.78
N LYS A 154 0.85 -1.00 3.33
CA LYS A 154 -0.51 -1.42 2.94
C LYS A 154 -1.09 -0.61 1.79
N LEU A 155 -0.65 0.65 1.62
CA LEU A 155 -1.17 1.58 0.61
C LEU A 155 -0.85 1.15 -0.82
#